data_AF-A0A0N5ARG3-F1
#
_entry.id   AF-A0A0N5ARG3-F1
#
_cell.length_a   1.000
_cell.length_b   1.000
_cell.length_c   1.000
_cell.angle_alpha   90.00
_cell.angle_beta   90.00
_cell.angle_gamma   90.00
#
_symmetry.space_group_name_H-M   'P 1'
#
loop_
_entity.id
_entity.type
_entity.pdbx_description
1 polymer ?
#
loop_
_entity_poly.entity_id
_entity_poly.type
_entity_poly.pdbx_seq_one_letter_code
_entity_poly.pdbx_strand_id
1 'polypeptide(L)'
;MPERATGEVWSAIKELQSLPNGERNEYTYRLPLIKLLEELFITDIEYAYEKKADILFFTTQKESLEHLKSQFDRKATYHNSAEKNYVNALNQCFCELVELALLVQEKYGFVIDELPPPFSVFSDTSAKYDNFEKLNDVLRNKFINFVCLRLGDISRYLLDYNTARMFYERSVKACPTDGQAYNQIGLIETAAHDSLDALFWHVCAINTLEPFTPAAANIENLYKKFFSVNLLETTDHFITRLSELLRSENVNIIRLGMHFVILVSIWNNMVNSTSEIKCADYIASVISDQFFYIIERFVNDQYINDEKSKVLSVIWIFASWLDEKKVAVAKKAPKEAPWLEYFAKFLDTLKTEKEFKNEVEPLQYFCPLASFNFKNVDAMSLFLRMKSIFYRILRFYRISETPDADFLAFFKENHDLFVEERRMRTSHTVPILSSL
;
A
#
# COMPACT_ATOMS: atom_id res chain seq x y z
N MET A 1 -36.07 23.22 -1.61
CA MET A 1 -35.31 24.50 -1.70
C MET A 1 -33.82 24.29 -1.97
N PRO A 2 -33.11 23.29 -1.39
CA PRO A 2 -31.69 23.05 -1.67
C PRO A 2 -31.38 22.76 -3.16
N GLU A 3 -32.14 21.86 -3.80
CA GLU A 3 -31.91 21.45 -5.20
C GLU A 3 -31.89 22.61 -6.21
N ARG A 4 -32.67 23.66 -5.96
CA ARG A 4 -32.73 24.83 -6.85
C ARG A 4 -31.46 25.68 -6.74
N ALA A 5 -30.93 25.86 -5.53
CA ALA A 5 -29.68 26.57 -5.31
C ALA A 5 -28.49 25.80 -5.89
N THR A 6 -28.43 24.48 -5.67
CA THR A 6 -27.39 23.61 -6.26
C THR A 6 -27.38 23.67 -7.79
N GLY A 7 -28.56 23.62 -8.43
CA GLY A 7 -28.69 23.71 -9.88
C GLY A 7 -28.26 25.07 -10.46
N GLU A 8 -28.54 26.17 -9.74
CA GLU A 8 -28.13 27.53 -10.11
C GLU A 8 -26.60 27.68 -10.05
N VAL A 9 -25.95 27.21 -8.97
CA VAL A 9 -24.47 27.23 -8.82
C VAL A 9 -23.79 26.42 -9.93
N TRP A 10 -24.27 25.20 -10.21
CA TRP A 10 -23.70 24.38 -11.28
C TRP A 10 -23.90 24.98 -12.68
N SER A 11 -25.02 25.68 -12.90
CA SER A 11 -25.25 26.40 -14.16
C SER A 11 -24.23 27.52 -14.34
N ALA A 12 -23.95 28.31 -13.29
CA ALA A 12 -22.92 29.34 -13.33
C ALA A 12 -21.51 28.76 -13.58
N ILE A 13 -21.18 27.60 -12.99
CA ILE A 13 -19.94 26.87 -13.28
C ILE A 13 -19.85 26.52 -14.77
N LYS A 14 -20.96 26.04 -15.36
CA LYS A 14 -21.00 25.68 -16.79
C LYS A 14 -20.85 26.88 -17.71
N GLU A 15 -21.43 28.02 -17.35
CA GLU A 15 -21.25 29.26 -18.08
C GLU A 15 -19.77 29.67 -18.12
N LEU A 16 -19.07 29.66 -16.97
CA LEU A 16 -17.63 29.92 -16.95
C LEU A 16 -16.83 28.91 -17.79
N GLN A 17 -17.15 27.61 -17.70
CA GLN A 17 -16.52 26.56 -18.52
C GLN A 17 -16.74 26.74 -20.03
N SER A 18 -17.74 27.53 -20.43
CA SER A 18 -18.01 27.82 -21.85
C SER A 18 -17.19 28.98 -22.41
N LEU A 19 -16.53 29.77 -21.55
CA LEU A 19 -15.69 30.90 -21.98
C LEU A 19 -14.59 30.44 -22.93
N PRO A 20 -14.31 31.16 -24.03
CA PRO A 20 -13.21 30.83 -24.93
C PRO A 20 -11.86 30.83 -24.20
N ASN A 21 -10.95 29.91 -24.55
CA ASN A 21 -9.64 29.80 -23.88
C ASN A 21 -8.84 31.12 -23.85
N GLY A 22 -8.97 31.97 -24.87
CA GLY A 22 -8.29 33.28 -24.91
C GLY A 22 -8.84 34.31 -23.93
N GLU A 23 -10.04 34.10 -23.39
CA GLU A 23 -10.68 34.99 -22.41
C GLU A 23 -10.49 34.50 -20.97
N ARG A 24 -9.98 33.27 -20.79
CA ARG A 24 -9.73 32.68 -19.47
C ARG A 24 -8.44 33.22 -18.88
N ASN A 25 -8.56 33.94 -17.77
CA ASN A 25 -7.43 34.34 -16.94
C ASN A 25 -7.77 34.18 -15.45
N GLU A 26 -6.84 34.61 -14.60
CA GLU A 26 -6.97 34.53 -13.13
C GLU A 26 -8.29 35.11 -12.62
N TYR A 27 -8.70 36.27 -13.16
CA TYR A 27 -9.83 37.06 -12.64
C TYR A 27 -11.15 36.77 -13.35
N THR A 28 -11.10 36.43 -14.64
CA THR A 28 -12.31 36.17 -15.44
C THR A 28 -12.77 34.72 -15.37
N TYR A 29 -11.88 33.80 -15.00
CA TYR A 29 -12.17 32.37 -15.01
C TYR A 29 -11.73 31.65 -13.74
N ARG A 30 -10.42 31.64 -13.40
CA ARG A 30 -9.92 30.77 -12.32
C ARG A 30 -10.52 31.12 -10.96
N LEU A 31 -10.39 32.37 -10.51
CA LEU A 31 -10.89 32.77 -9.19
C LEU A 31 -12.42 32.65 -9.08
N PRO A 32 -13.23 33.13 -10.06
CA PRO A 32 -14.67 32.91 -10.02
C PRO A 32 -15.06 31.43 -9.99
N LEU A 33 -14.37 30.60 -10.76
CA LEU A 33 -14.65 29.16 -10.81
C LEU A 33 -14.34 28.47 -9.48
N ILE A 34 -13.19 28.76 -8.85
CA ILE A 34 -12.83 28.21 -7.54
C ILE A 34 -13.88 28.56 -6.49
N LYS A 35 -14.34 29.82 -6.44
CA LYS A 35 -15.39 30.26 -5.51
C LYS A 35 -16.72 29.55 -5.71
N LEU A 36 -17.15 29.37 -6.97
CA LEU A 36 -18.38 28.64 -7.26
C LEU A 36 -18.26 27.15 -6.90
N LEU A 37 -17.06 26.56 -7.05
CA LEU A 37 -16.83 25.18 -6.61
C LEU A 37 -16.87 25.07 -5.09
N GLU A 38 -16.29 26.02 -4.36
CA GLU A 38 -16.43 26.10 -2.89
C GLU A 38 -17.89 26.19 -2.47
N GLU A 39 -18.66 27.09 -3.11
CA GLU A 39 -20.09 27.24 -2.89
C GLU A 39 -20.85 25.94 -3.15
N LEU A 40 -20.48 25.19 -4.21
CA LEU A 40 -21.11 23.91 -4.52
C LEU A 40 -20.85 22.87 -3.42
N PHE A 41 -19.62 22.77 -2.90
CA PHE A 41 -19.28 21.84 -1.82
C PHE A 41 -20.05 22.12 -0.52
N ILE A 42 -20.23 23.39 -0.15
CA ILE A 42 -20.99 23.75 1.06
C ILE A 42 -22.51 23.71 0.87
N THR A 43 -22.99 23.80 -0.37
CA THR A 43 -24.41 23.70 -0.70
C THR A 43 -24.85 22.24 -0.74
N ASP A 44 -24.11 21.40 -1.46
CA ASP A 44 -24.41 19.99 -1.67
C ASP A 44 -23.15 19.21 -2.09
N ILE A 45 -22.44 18.67 -1.10
CA ILE A 45 -21.19 17.94 -1.34
C ILE A 45 -21.41 16.63 -2.13
N GLU A 46 -22.56 15.98 -1.98
CA GLU A 46 -22.87 14.76 -2.73
C GLU A 46 -22.99 15.08 -4.22
N TYR A 47 -23.78 16.09 -4.56
CA TYR A 47 -23.89 16.60 -5.93
C TYR A 47 -22.57 17.12 -6.48
N ALA A 48 -21.75 17.80 -5.66
CA ALA A 48 -20.41 18.24 -6.05
C ALA A 48 -19.55 17.06 -6.55
N TYR A 49 -19.57 15.94 -5.83
CA TYR A 49 -18.88 14.71 -6.25
C TYR A 49 -19.50 14.05 -7.48
N GLU A 50 -20.83 14.01 -7.60
CA GLU A 50 -21.50 13.50 -8.81
C GLU A 50 -21.05 14.27 -10.07
N LYS A 51 -20.81 15.58 -9.91
CA LYS A 51 -20.34 16.46 -10.98
C LYS A 51 -18.83 16.53 -11.13
N LYS A 52 -18.07 15.76 -10.35
CA LYS A 52 -16.60 15.74 -10.35
C LYS A 52 -16.00 17.13 -10.07
N ALA A 53 -16.62 17.89 -9.18
CA ALA A 53 -16.18 19.22 -8.77
C ALA A 53 -14.79 19.21 -8.12
N ASP A 54 -14.46 18.14 -7.39
CA ASP A 54 -13.15 17.87 -6.80
C ASP A 54 -12.04 17.79 -7.88
N ILE A 55 -12.33 17.06 -8.96
CA ILE A 55 -11.40 16.94 -10.10
C ILE A 55 -11.27 18.32 -10.77
N LEU A 56 -12.39 18.98 -11.05
CA LEU A 56 -12.41 20.29 -11.71
C LEU A 56 -11.67 21.37 -10.90
N PHE A 57 -11.82 21.36 -9.58
CA PHE A 57 -11.12 22.26 -8.67
C PHE A 57 -9.61 22.11 -8.84
N PHE A 58 -9.10 20.88 -8.73
CA PHE A 58 -7.68 20.65 -8.84
C PHE A 58 -7.13 20.85 -10.26
N THR A 59 -7.86 20.47 -11.31
CA THR A 59 -7.41 20.73 -12.69
C THR A 59 -7.31 22.22 -12.96
N THR A 60 -8.24 23.03 -12.44
CA THR A 60 -8.22 24.49 -12.57
C THR A 60 -6.97 25.09 -11.90
N GLN A 61 -6.65 24.65 -10.68
CA GLN A 61 -5.40 25.06 -10.01
C GLN A 61 -4.17 24.60 -10.80
N LYS A 62 -4.15 23.34 -11.22
CA LYS A 62 -3.02 22.70 -11.91
C LYS A 62 -2.71 23.37 -13.25
N GLU A 63 -3.72 23.70 -14.06
CA GLU A 63 -3.53 24.40 -15.34
C GLU A 63 -2.84 25.76 -15.15
N SER A 64 -3.22 26.51 -14.12
CA SER A 64 -2.58 27.78 -13.75
C SER A 64 -1.11 27.58 -13.36
N LEU A 65 -0.84 26.56 -12.54
CA LEU A 65 0.52 26.21 -12.10
C LEU A 65 1.41 25.75 -13.27
N GLU A 66 0.90 24.92 -14.19
CA GLU A 66 1.66 24.44 -15.35
C GLU A 66 2.03 25.58 -16.30
N HIS A 67 1.13 26.54 -16.51
CA HIS A 67 1.42 27.74 -17.28
C HIS A 67 2.57 28.54 -16.65
N LEU A 68 2.53 28.78 -15.34
CA LEU A 68 3.61 29.48 -14.62
C LEU A 68 4.93 28.70 -14.60
N LYS A 69 4.88 27.38 -14.40
CA LYS A 69 6.05 26.50 -14.44
C LYS A 69 6.76 26.54 -15.79
N SER A 70 5.99 26.54 -16.88
CA SER A 70 6.56 26.64 -18.23
C SER A 70 7.29 27.97 -18.48
N GLN A 71 6.89 29.06 -17.79
CA GLN A 71 7.57 30.34 -17.87
C GLN A 71 8.86 30.35 -17.03
N PHE A 72 8.84 29.68 -15.88
CA PHE A 72 10.01 29.46 -15.03
C PHE A 72 11.11 28.68 -15.77
N ASP A 73 10.77 27.54 -16.38
CA ASP A 73 11.74 26.68 -17.09
C ASP A 73 12.38 27.35 -18.33
N ARG A 74 11.74 28.37 -18.92
CA ARG A 74 12.17 29.01 -20.19
C ARG A 74 13.00 30.28 -20.03
N LYS A 75 13.01 30.94 -18.86
CA LYS A 75 13.57 32.31 -18.72
C LYS A 75 14.74 32.36 -17.72
N ALA A 76 15.94 32.01 -18.19
CA ALA A 76 17.19 32.10 -17.41
C ALA A 76 17.48 33.52 -16.87
N THR A 77 17.04 34.58 -17.54
CA THR A 77 17.36 35.98 -17.19
C THR A 77 16.51 36.55 -16.05
N TYR A 78 15.38 35.93 -15.71
CA TYR A 78 14.44 36.42 -14.67
C TYR A 78 14.04 35.32 -13.68
N HIS A 79 14.88 34.29 -13.56
CA HIS A 79 14.63 33.07 -12.79
C HIS A 79 14.01 33.36 -11.42
N ASN A 80 14.60 34.28 -10.64
CA ASN A 80 14.11 34.65 -9.30
C ASN A 80 12.67 35.18 -9.28
N SER A 81 12.24 35.97 -10.28
CA SER A 81 10.87 36.51 -10.31
C SER A 81 9.84 35.47 -10.78
N ALA A 82 10.20 34.64 -11.75
CA ALA A 82 9.33 33.58 -12.25
C ALA A 82 9.14 32.48 -11.19
N GLU A 83 10.21 32.15 -10.49
CA GLU A 83 10.21 31.23 -9.34
C GLU A 83 9.32 31.75 -8.21
N LYS A 84 9.50 33.03 -7.83
CA LYS A 84 8.67 33.66 -6.80
C LYS A 84 7.19 33.67 -7.18
N ASN A 85 6.86 33.94 -8.45
CA ASN A 85 5.47 33.88 -8.92
C ASN A 85 4.90 32.46 -8.87
N TYR A 86 5.68 31.45 -9.23
CA TYR A 86 5.27 30.05 -9.13
C TYR A 86 5.03 29.62 -7.67
N VAL A 87 5.95 29.95 -6.77
CA VAL A 87 5.81 29.68 -5.33
C VAL A 87 4.61 30.42 -4.73
N ASN A 88 4.38 31.69 -5.11
CA ASN A 88 3.20 32.43 -4.68
C ASN A 88 1.90 31.77 -5.17
N ALA A 89 1.87 31.29 -6.42
CA ALA A 89 0.71 30.58 -6.94
C ALA A 89 0.47 29.24 -6.23
N LEU A 90 1.53 28.51 -5.87
CA LEU A 90 1.43 27.31 -5.03
C LEU A 90 0.83 27.63 -3.66
N ASN A 91 1.32 28.68 -2.99
CA ASN A 91 0.78 29.11 -1.70
C ASN A 91 -0.68 29.55 -1.80
N GLN A 92 -1.07 30.22 -2.90
CA GLN A 92 -2.47 30.56 -3.14
C GLN A 92 -3.33 29.31 -3.30
N CYS A 93 -2.89 28.33 -4.11
CA CYS A 93 -3.62 27.06 -4.27
C CYS A 93 -3.75 26.31 -2.94
N PHE A 94 -2.71 26.38 -2.10
CA PHE A 94 -2.70 25.82 -0.75
C PHE A 94 -3.78 26.48 0.11
N CYS A 95 -3.81 27.81 0.16
CA CYS A 95 -4.81 28.56 0.92
C CYS A 95 -6.24 28.26 0.47
N GLU A 96 -6.50 28.20 -0.84
CA GLU A 96 -7.82 27.88 -1.39
C GLU A 96 -8.31 26.48 -0.96
N LEU A 97 -7.43 25.47 -0.96
CA LEU A 97 -7.79 24.13 -0.47
C LEU A 97 -8.04 24.10 1.04
N VAL A 98 -7.26 24.85 1.81
CA VAL A 98 -7.46 24.98 3.26
C VAL A 98 -8.77 25.70 3.55
N GLU A 99 -9.09 26.78 2.82
CA GLU A 99 -10.33 27.52 2.95
C GLU A 99 -11.54 26.62 2.65
N LEU A 100 -11.50 25.88 1.53
CA LEU A 100 -12.51 24.87 1.22
C LEU A 100 -12.67 23.85 2.35
N ALA A 101 -11.56 23.32 2.87
CA ALA A 101 -11.59 22.35 3.95
C ALA A 101 -12.24 22.90 5.22
N LEU A 102 -11.94 24.15 5.59
CA LEU A 102 -12.54 24.81 6.75
C LEU A 102 -14.03 25.07 6.56
N LEU A 103 -14.45 25.57 5.40
CA LEU A 103 -15.84 25.82 5.07
C LEU A 103 -16.70 24.54 5.13
N VAL A 104 -16.18 23.44 4.58
CA VAL A 104 -16.86 22.14 4.59
C VAL A 104 -16.90 21.54 6.02
N GLN A 105 -15.81 21.64 6.79
CA GLN A 105 -15.81 21.21 8.19
C GLN A 105 -16.83 21.98 9.03
N GLU A 106 -16.93 23.30 8.86
CA GLU A 106 -17.89 24.15 9.56
C GLU A 106 -19.34 23.81 9.18
N LYS A 107 -19.61 23.63 7.88
CA LYS A 107 -20.95 23.29 7.38
C LYS A 107 -21.46 21.93 7.89
N TYR A 108 -20.59 20.92 7.91
CA TYR A 108 -21.00 19.53 8.13
C TYR A 108 -20.56 18.94 9.48
N GLY A 109 -19.87 19.71 10.32
CA GLY A 109 -19.58 19.36 11.71
C GLY A 109 -18.63 18.18 11.88
N PHE A 110 -17.47 18.21 11.22
CA PHE A 110 -16.39 17.24 11.43
C PHE A 110 -15.02 17.93 11.45
N VAL A 111 -13.99 17.18 11.85
CA VAL A 111 -12.59 17.62 11.80
C VAL A 111 -11.78 16.73 10.90
N ILE A 112 -10.83 17.32 10.20
CA ILE A 112 -9.74 16.60 9.56
C ILE A 112 -8.64 16.47 10.62
N ASP A 113 -8.59 15.31 11.26
CA ASP A 113 -7.59 14.95 12.26
C ASP A 113 -6.28 14.46 11.63
N GLU A 114 -5.26 14.28 12.49
CA GLU A 114 -3.93 13.75 12.11
C GLU A 114 -3.23 14.55 10.99
N LEU A 115 -3.49 15.86 10.91
CA LEU A 115 -2.79 16.75 9.98
C LEU A 115 -1.38 17.10 10.47
N PRO A 116 -0.41 17.32 9.54
CA PRO A 116 0.94 17.72 9.91
C PRO A 116 0.97 19.09 10.61
N PRO A 117 1.85 19.34 11.59
CA PRO A 117 2.07 20.67 12.12
C PRO A 117 2.50 21.66 11.01
N PRO A 118 2.06 22.93 11.02
CA PRO A 118 1.19 23.58 12.02
C PRO A 118 -0.32 23.37 11.77
N PHE A 119 -0.70 22.56 10.78
CA PHE A 119 -2.08 22.38 10.33
C PHE A 119 -2.94 21.57 11.31
N SER A 120 -2.35 20.98 12.34
CA SER A 120 -3.09 20.39 13.46
C SER A 120 -3.99 21.39 14.18
N VAL A 121 -3.76 22.71 14.08
CA VAL A 121 -4.65 23.72 14.66
C VAL A 121 -6.04 23.71 14.01
N PHE A 122 -6.17 23.15 12.80
CA PHE A 122 -7.46 23.01 12.11
C PHE A 122 -8.40 21.99 12.77
N SER A 123 -7.91 21.11 13.66
CA SER A 123 -8.76 20.15 14.36
C SER A 123 -9.49 20.71 15.58
N ASP A 124 -9.19 21.93 16.02
CA ASP A 124 -9.73 22.52 17.26
C ASP A 124 -10.94 23.45 17.03
N THR A 125 -11.31 23.73 15.78
CA THR A 125 -12.31 24.75 15.45
C THR A 125 -13.76 24.24 15.35
N SER A 126 -14.00 22.92 15.27
CA SER A 126 -15.36 22.38 15.08
C SER A 126 -16.23 22.38 16.34
N ALA A 127 -15.67 22.66 17.52
CA ALA A 127 -16.35 22.54 18.82
C ALA A 127 -17.35 23.68 19.12
N LYS A 128 -17.73 24.51 18.15
CA LYS A 128 -18.46 25.78 18.40
C LYS A 128 -19.86 25.90 17.79
N TYR A 129 -20.38 24.90 17.07
CA TYR A 129 -21.67 25.03 16.40
C TYR A 129 -22.59 23.83 16.64
N ASP A 130 -23.77 24.09 17.22
CA ASP A 130 -24.73 23.07 17.65
C ASP A 130 -25.69 22.59 16.52
N ASN A 131 -25.63 23.17 15.32
CA ASN A 131 -26.53 22.85 14.20
C ASN A 131 -25.73 22.60 12.90
N PHE A 132 -25.24 21.37 12.71
CA PHE A 132 -24.57 20.94 11.48
C PHE A 132 -25.36 19.85 10.76
N GLU A 133 -25.15 19.76 9.44
CA GLU A 133 -25.68 18.67 8.63
C GLU A 133 -24.70 17.49 8.66
N LYS A 134 -25.12 16.33 9.18
CA LYS A 134 -24.19 15.21 9.38
C LYS A 134 -23.93 14.47 8.07
N LEU A 135 -22.68 14.49 7.62
CA LEU A 135 -22.24 13.66 6.49
C LEU A 135 -22.13 12.18 6.85
N ASN A 136 -22.44 11.32 5.88
CA ASN A 136 -22.10 9.91 5.99
C ASN A 136 -20.57 9.71 5.96
N ASP A 137 -20.10 8.63 6.58
CA ASP A 137 -18.66 8.39 6.75
C ASP A 137 -17.90 8.24 5.42
N VAL A 138 -18.54 7.65 4.40
CA VAL A 138 -17.95 7.45 3.08
C VAL A 138 -17.65 8.79 2.41
N LEU A 139 -18.62 9.70 2.41
CA LEU A 139 -18.52 11.01 1.78
C LEU A 139 -17.54 11.92 2.54
N ARG A 140 -17.57 11.88 3.88
CA ARG A 140 -16.57 12.56 4.72
C ARG A 140 -15.16 12.07 4.40
N ASN A 141 -14.95 10.77 4.35
CA ASN A 141 -13.65 10.18 4.06
C ASN A 141 -13.17 10.49 2.63
N LYS A 142 -14.08 10.50 1.66
CA LYS A 142 -13.78 10.91 0.28
C LYS A 142 -13.31 12.37 0.21
N PHE A 143 -13.91 13.25 1.01
CA PHE A 143 -13.49 14.65 1.14
C PHE A 143 -12.11 14.80 1.78
N ILE A 144 -11.87 14.11 2.89
CA ILE A 144 -10.56 14.11 3.54
C ILE A 144 -9.48 13.59 2.57
N ASN A 145 -9.76 12.50 1.86
CA ASN A 145 -8.85 11.97 0.83
C ASN A 145 -8.53 13.03 -0.24
N PHE A 146 -9.55 13.65 -0.82
CA PHE A 146 -9.36 14.69 -1.83
C PHE A 146 -8.47 15.84 -1.33
N VAL A 147 -8.81 16.43 -0.18
CA VAL A 147 -8.08 17.58 0.37
C VAL A 147 -6.64 17.19 0.70
N CYS A 148 -6.43 16.11 1.44
CA CYS A 148 -5.10 15.67 1.85
C CYS A 148 -4.24 15.28 0.64
N LEU A 149 -4.79 14.59 -0.36
CA LEU A 149 -4.08 14.28 -1.60
C LEU A 149 -3.56 15.53 -2.30
N ARG A 150 -4.40 16.58 -2.42
CA ARG A 150 -4.02 17.80 -3.15
C ARG A 150 -3.10 18.70 -2.34
N LEU A 151 -3.28 18.79 -1.01
CA LEU A 151 -2.32 19.47 -0.14
C LEU A 151 -0.95 18.77 -0.18
N GLY A 152 -0.94 17.43 -0.26
CA GLY A 152 0.27 16.65 -0.50
C GLY A 152 0.93 16.99 -1.84
N ASP A 153 0.14 17.07 -2.93
CA ASP A 153 0.65 17.46 -4.26
C ASP A 153 1.31 18.84 -4.25
N ILE A 154 0.67 19.82 -3.61
CA ILE A 154 1.21 21.18 -3.50
C ILE A 154 2.47 21.21 -2.63
N SER A 155 2.46 20.54 -1.47
CA SER A 155 3.63 20.46 -0.58
C SER A 155 4.83 19.83 -1.29
N ARG A 156 4.57 18.80 -2.11
CA ARG A 156 5.60 18.17 -2.94
C ARG A 156 6.12 19.11 -4.04
N TYR A 157 5.25 19.93 -4.64
CA TYR A 157 5.68 20.96 -5.60
C TYR A 157 6.48 22.09 -4.94
N LEU A 158 6.27 22.33 -3.65
CA LEU A 158 7.09 23.20 -2.79
C LEU A 158 8.37 22.52 -2.28
N LEU A 159 8.62 21.25 -2.68
CA LEU A 159 9.75 20.42 -2.25
C LEU A 159 9.76 20.08 -0.75
N ASP A 160 8.64 20.28 -0.05
CA ASP A 160 8.45 19.81 1.32
C ASP A 160 7.93 18.36 1.32
N TYR A 161 8.86 17.43 1.08
CA TYR A 161 8.54 16.00 0.98
C TYR A 161 8.04 15.39 2.29
N ASN A 162 8.48 15.90 3.45
CA ASN A 162 8.05 15.39 4.74
C ASN A 162 6.57 15.71 4.98
N THR A 163 6.19 16.98 4.80
CA THR A 163 4.79 17.41 4.91
C THR A 163 3.93 16.74 3.85
N ALA A 164 4.43 16.63 2.61
CA ALA A 164 3.72 15.92 1.54
C ALA A 164 3.43 14.47 1.90
N ARG A 165 4.43 13.75 2.46
CA ARG A 165 4.27 12.37 2.90
C ARG A 165 3.20 12.23 3.97
N MET A 166 3.20 13.09 4.98
CA MET A 166 2.19 13.08 6.04
C MET A 166 0.78 13.30 5.49
N PHE A 167 0.61 14.22 4.54
CA PHE A 167 -0.67 14.43 3.86
C PHE A 167 -1.11 13.20 3.05
N TYR A 168 -0.21 12.58 2.29
CA TYR A 168 -0.55 11.37 1.52
C TYR A 168 -0.87 10.18 2.44
N GLU A 169 -0.19 10.03 3.57
CA GLU A 169 -0.51 9.00 4.58
C GLU A 169 -1.91 9.23 5.17
N ARG A 170 -2.29 10.49 5.46
CA ARG A 170 -3.66 10.82 5.89
C ARG A 170 -4.70 10.52 4.81
N SER A 171 -4.36 10.78 3.55
CA SER A 171 -5.18 10.48 2.38
C SER A 171 -5.46 8.98 2.27
N VAL A 172 -4.41 8.14 2.37
CA VAL A 172 -4.52 6.68 2.38
C VAL A 172 -5.40 6.21 3.53
N LYS A 173 -5.24 6.74 4.74
CA LYS A 173 -6.11 6.40 5.87
C LYS A 173 -7.59 6.75 5.63
N ALA A 174 -7.85 7.84 4.94
CA ALA A 174 -9.23 8.26 4.64
C ALA A 174 -9.88 7.39 3.56
N CYS A 175 -9.19 7.18 2.43
CA CYS A 175 -9.70 6.41 1.30
C CYS A 175 -8.63 5.43 0.79
N PRO A 176 -8.41 4.31 1.48
CA PRO A 176 -7.35 3.36 1.14
C PRO A 176 -7.65 2.56 -0.14
N THR A 177 -8.84 2.71 -0.70
CA THR A 177 -9.21 2.14 -1.99
C THR A 177 -8.68 2.94 -3.17
N ASP A 178 -8.35 4.22 -2.97
CA ASP A 178 -7.83 5.12 -4.00
C ASP A 178 -6.33 4.91 -4.20
N GLY A 179 -5.95 4.35 -5.36
CA GLY A 179 -4.55 4.09 -5.70
C GLY A 179 -3.71 5.36 -5.90
N GLN A 180 -4.31 6.54 -6.05
CA GLN A 180 -3.59 7.76 -6.38
C GLN A 180 -2.63 8.16 -5.26
N ALA A 181 -3.08 8.17 -4.00
CA ALA A 181 -2.24 8.55 -2.86
C ALA A 181 -1.03 7.61 -2.69
N TYR A 182 -1.21 6.30 -2.86
CA TYR A 182 -0.12 5.32 -2.85
C TYR A 182 0.93 5.65 -3.91
N ASN A 183 0.52 5.98 -5.14
CA ASN A 183 1.45 6.35 -6.19
C ASN A 183 2.26 7.61 -5.81
N GLN A 184 1.62 8.59 -5.17
CA GLN A 184 2.31 9.82 -4.77
C GLN A 184 3.36 9.57 -3.67
N ILE A 185 3.08 8.69 -2.71
CA ILE A 185 4.10 8.23 -1.74
C ILE A 185 5.27 7.55 -2.48
N GLY A 186 4.98 6.67 -3.45
CA GLY A 186 6.02 6.03 -4.27
C GLY A 186 6.92 7.03 -5.01
N LEU A 187 6.37 8.17 -5.45
CA LEU A 187 7.15 9.26 -6.06
C LEU A 187 8.04 9.97 -5.04
N ILE A 188 7.61 10.12 -3.78
CA ILE A 188 8.46 10.63 -2.69
C ILE A 188 9.62 9.68 -2.42
N GLU A 189 9.34 8.39 -2.27
CA GLU A 189 10.40 7.39 -2.01
C GLU A 189 11.39 7.29 -3.17
N THR A 190 10.90 7.42 -4.41
CA THR A 190 11.77 7.50 -5.60
C THR A 190 12.73 8.68 -5.53
N ALA A 191 12.23 9.86 -5.10
CA ALA A 191 13.05 11.05 -4.91
C ALA A 191 14.05 10.90 -3.74
N ALA A 192 13.67 10.17 -2.69
CA ALA A 192 14.56 9.81 -1.58
C ALA A 192 15.58 8.69 -1.92
N HIS A 193 15.55 8.18 -3.15
CA HIS A 193 16.36 7.04 -3.62
C HIS A 193 16.10 5.71 -2.89
N ASP A 194 14.95 5.57 -2.23
CA ASP A 194 14.53 4.32 -1.62
C ASP A 194 13.72 3.48 -2.61
N SER A 195 14.45 2.67 -3.39
CA SER A 195 13.86 1.94 -4.52
C SER A 195 12.92 0.81 -4.09
N LEU A 196 13.08 0.23 -2.89
CA LEU A 196 12.20 -0.84 -2.40
C LEU A 196 10.87 -0.26 -1.94
N ASP A 197 10.92 0.76 -1.08
CA ASP A 197 9.74 1.45 -0.60
C ASP A 197 8.97 2.08 -1.79
N ALA A 198 9.67 2.70 -2.75
CA ALA A 198 9.05 3.21 -3.98
C ALA A 198 8.31 2.11 -4.77
N LEU A 199 8.96 0.97 -4.99
CA LEU A 199 8.34 -0.15 -5.72
C LEU A 199 7.11 -0.67 -4.97
N PHE A 200 7.20 -0.82 -3.65
CA PHE A 200 6.08 -1.25 -2.82
C PHE A 200 4.87 -0.33 -2.98
N TRP A 201 5.06 0.98 -2.86
CA TRP A 201 3.96 1.95 -2.95
C TRP A 201 3.33 2.01 -4.35
N HIS A 202 4.14 1.94 -5.41
CA HIS A 202 3.60 1.86 -6.78
C HIS A 202 2.86 0.55 -7.04
N VAL A 203 3.34 -0.57 -6.52
CA VAL A 203 2.64 -1.87 -6.59
C VAL A 203 1.29 -1.79 -5.86
N CYS A 204 1.24 -1.17 -4.68
CA CYS A 204 -0.02 -0.95 -3.98
C CYS A 204 -0.98 -0.12 -4.85
N ALA A 205 -0.50 0.97 -5.46
CA ALA A 205 -1.30 1.88 -6.27
C ALA A 205 -2.05 1.21 -7.45
N ILE A 206 -1.45 0.22 -8.11
CA ILE A 206 -2.10 -0.50 -9.22
C ILE A 206 -3.00 -1.66 -8.75
N ASN A 207 -2.96 -1.99 -7.45
CA ASN A 207 -3.63 -3.13 -6.86
C ASN A 207 -4.62 -2.71 -5.75
N THR A 208 -5.12 -1.47 -5.75
CA THR A 208 -6.24 -1.07 -4.89
C THR A 208 -7.59 -1.35 -5.58
N LEU A 209 -8.71 -1.11 -4.89
CA LEU A 209 -10.05 -1.26 -5.49
C LEU A 209 -10.32 -0.21 -6.58
N GLU A 210 -9.68 0.95 -6.50
CA GLU A 210 -9.67 1.99 -7.53
C GLU A 210 -8.22 2.18 -8.03
N PRO A 211 -7.73 1.33 -8.95
CA PRO A 211 -6.34 1.32 -9.36
C PRO A 211 -5.88 2.61 -10.03
N PHE A 212 -4.69 3.07 -9.68
CA PHE A 212 -4.00 4.14 -10.41
C PHE A 212 -3.07 3.56 -11.48
N THR A 213 -3.63 3.24 -12.65
CA THR A 213 -2.91 2.59 -13.75
C THR A 213 -1.63 3.29 -14.22
N PRO A 214 -1.46 4.62 -14.16
CA PRO A 214 -0.18 5.25 -14.54
C PRO A 214 1.02 4.81 -13.68
N ALA A 215 0.80 4.27 -12.47
CA ALA A 215 1.87 3.74 -11.63
C ALA A 215 2.62 2.56 -12.29
N ALA A 216 2.01 1.87 -13.27
CA ALA A 216 2.67 0.81 -14.03
C ALA A 216 3.96 1.28 -14.73
N ALA A 217 3.98 2.51 -15.26
CA ALA A 217 5.17 3.08 -15.87
C ALA A 217 6.29 3.34 -14.85
N ASN A 218 5.94 3.72 -13.62
CA ASN A 218 6.92 3.91 -12.53
C ASN A 218 7.52 2.57 -12.10
N ILE A 219 6.70 1.52 -11.99
CA ILE A 219 7.14 0.15 -11.71
C ILE A 219 8.10 -0.34 -12.80
N GLU A 220 7.74 -0.16 -14.08
CA GLU A 220 8.58 -0.55 -15.22
C GLU A 220 9.94 0.17 -15.19
N ASN A 221 9.94 1.47 -14.90
CA ASN A 221 11.17 2.26 -14.80
C ASN A 221 12.07 1.79 -13.64
N LEU A 222 11.49 1.46 -12.48
CA LEU A 222 12.23 0.90 -11.36
C LEU A 222 12.85 -0.45 -11.74
N TYR A 223 12.09 -1.36 -12.34
CA TYR A 223 12.62 -2.63 -12.82
C TYR A 223 13.77 -2.44 -13.81
N LYS A 224 13.60 -1.58 -14.82
CA LYS A 224 14.67 -1.27 -15.80
C LYS A 224 15.94 -0.77 -15.12
N LYS A 225 15.82 0.09 -14.10
CA LYS A 225 16.95 0.59 -13.32
C LYS A 225 17.64 -0.55 -12.54
N PHE A 226 16.88 -1.47 -11.96
CA PHE A 226 17.45 -2.62 -11.26
C PHE A 226 18.16 -3.61 -12.20
N PHE A 227 17.60 -3.84 -13.39
CA PHE A 227 18.20 -4.69 -14.42
C PHE A 227 19.42 -4.06 -15.10
N SER A 228 19.55 -2.73 -15.11
CA SER A 228 20.71 -2.05 -15.73
C SER A 228 21.89 -1.88 -14.77
N VAL A 229 21.65 -1.74 -13.47
CA VAL A 229 22.70 -1.52 -12.45
C VAL A 229 23.39 -2.82 -12.03
N ASN A 230 22.69 -3.95 -12.11
CA ASN A 230 23.27 -5.25 -11.83
C ASN A 230 23.25 -6.05 -13.14
N LEU A 231 24.35 -6.70 -13.51
CA LEU A 231 24.47 -7.68 -14.60
C LEU A 231 23.58 -8.92 -14.34
N LEU A 232 22.30 -8.73 -14.02
CA LEU A 232 21.32 -9.77 -13.71
C LEU A 232 20.71 -10.23 -15.02
N GLU A 233 21.05 -11.45 -15.40
CA GLU A 233 20.58 -12.04 -16.66
C GLU A 233 19.09 -12.41 -16.62
N THR A 234 18.45 -12.50 -15.43
CA THR A 234 17.04 -12.90 -15.28
C THR A 234 16.30 -12.28 -14.08
N THR A 235 14.96 -12.20 -14.16
CA THR A 235 14.04 -11.81 -13.06
C THR A 235 14.22 -12.64 -11.79
N ASP A 236 14.60 -13.91 -11.93
CA ASP A 236 14.82 -14.81 -10.79
C ASP A 236 15.98 -14.34 -9.91
N HIS A 237 17.07 -13.85 -10.51
CA HIS A 237 18.23 -13.35 -9.76
C HIS A 237 17.91 -12.06 -8.98
N PHE A 238 17.06 -11.19 -9.52
CA PHE A 238 16.60 -9.99 -8.83
C PHE A 238 15.83 -10.34 -7.55
N ILE A 239 14.88 -11.27 -7.65
CA ILE A 239 14.02 -11.69 -6.53
C ILE A 239 14.85 -12.39 -5.44
N THR A 240 15.77 -13.29 -5.81
CA THR A 240 16.64 -13.94 -4.81
C THR A 240 17.58 -12.96 -4.15
N ARG A 241 18.20 -12.05 -4.91
CA ARG A 241 19.12 -11.08 -4.32
C ARG A 241 18.40 -10.10 -3.38
N LEU A 242 17.18 -9.70 -3.74
CA LEU A 242 16.33 -8.89 -2.87
C LEU A 242 15.98 -9.65 -1.58
N SER A 243 15.66 -10.94 -1.68
CA SER A 243 15.43 -11.83 -0.52
C SER A 243 16.69 -11.99 0.36
N GLU A 244 17.88 -12.17 -0.24
CA GLU A 244 19.15 -12.30 0.48
C GLU A 244 19.55 -11.01 1.21
N LEU A 245 19.39 -9.85 0.57
CA LEU A 245 19.69 -8.54 1.18
C LEU A 245 18.80 -8.27 2.41
N LEU A 246 17.56 -8.75 2.37
CA LEU A 246 16.60 -8.64 3.48
C LEU A 246 16.86 -9.64 4.62
N ARG A 247 17.79 -10.60 4.46
CA ARG A 247 18.21 -11.59 5.47
C ARG A 247 19.47 -11.20 6.26
N SER A 248 19.97 -9.98 6.09
CA SER A 248 21.11 -9.46 6.86
C SER A 248 20.80 -9.38 8.38
N GLU A 249 21.84 -9.32 9.22
CA GLU A 249 21.73 -9.47 10.69
C GLU A 249 20.65 -8.58 11.34
N ASN A 250 20.39 -7.39 10.77
CA ASN A 250 19.32 -6.46 11.18
C ASN A 250 18.08 -6.59 10.29
N VAL A 251 17.33 -7.70 10.42
CA VAL A 251 16.10 -7.91 9.65
C VAL A 251 15.06 -6.86 9.99
N ASN A 252 14.70 -6.06 8.99
CA ASN A 252 13.54 -5.19 9.07
C ASN A 252 12.28 -5.99 8.63
N ILE A 253 11.51 -6.48 9.61
CA ILE A 253 10.32 -7.31 9.36
C ILE A 253 9.27 -6.58 8.49
N ILE A 254 9.19 -5.25 8.60
CA ILE A 254 8.28 -4.42 7.81
C ILE A 254 8.68 -4.50 6.33
N ARG A 255 9.99 -4.43 6.03
CA ARG A 255 10.51 -4.59 4.66
C ARG A 255 10.27 -5.98 4.08
N LEU A 256 10.30 -7.03 4.90
CA LEU A 256 9.90 -8.37 4.46
C LEU A 256 8.41 -8.42 4.09
N GLY A 257 7.55 -7.74 4.87
CA GLY A 257 6.12 -7.57 4.53
C GLY A 257 5.91 -6.83 3.21
N MET A 258 6.67 -5.76 2.95
CA MET A 258 6.63 -5.03 1.68
C MET A 258 7.04 -5.93 0.50
N HIS A 259 8.12 -6.70 0.68
CA HIS A 259 8.58 -7.63 -0.35
C HIS A 259 7.55 -8.71 -0.67
N PHE A 260 6.90 -9.26 0.35
CA PHE A 260 5.79 -10.19 0.17
C PHE A 260 4.68 -9.61 -0.70
N VAL A 261 4.27 -8.36 -0.45
CA VAL A 261 3.25 -7.67 -1.25
C VAL A 261 3.66 -7.54 -2.72
N ILE A 262 4.91 -7.16 -2.97
CA ILE A 262 5.47 -7.09 -4.32
C ILE A 262 5.41 -8.47 -5.00
N LEU A 263 5.88 -9.52 -4.32
CA LEU A 263 5.88 -10.88 -4.85
C LEU A 263 4.48 -11.40 -5.14
N VAL A 264 3.51 -11.17 -4.25
CA VAL A 264 2.13 -11.58 -4.46
C VAL A 264 1.50 -10.84 -5.64
N SER A 265 1.78 -9.54 -5.79
CA SER A 265 1.35 -8.80 -6.98
C SER A 265 1.88 -9.45 -8.26
N ILE A 266 3.18 -9.80 -8.30
CA ILE A 266 3.77 -10.43 -9.47
C ILE A 266 3.11 -11.80 -9.71
N TRP A 267 3.04 -12.64 -8.67
CA TRP A 267 2.48 -13.99 -8.75
C TRP A 267 1.04 -14.00 -9.29
N ASN A 268 0.18 -13.09 -8.83
CA ASN A 268 -1.21 -13.01 -9.29
C ASN A 268 -1.35 -12.63 -10.77
N ASN A 269 -0.33 -12.02 -11.37
CA ASN A 269 -0.34 -11.61 -12.78
C ASN A 269 0.34 -12.66 -13.70
N MET A 270 0.82 -13.79 -13.17
CA MET A 270 1.51 -14.84 -13.92
C MET A 270 0.56 -16.03 -14.16
N VAL A 271 -0.06 -16.15 -15.33
CA VAL A 271 -1.11 -17.17 -15.54
C VAL A 271 -1.14 -17.80 -16.94
N ASN A 272 -0.37 -17.30 -17.91
CA ASN A 272 -0.66 -17.53 -19.32
C ASN A 272 0.42 -18.31 -20.09
N SER A 273 1.63 -18.47 -19.54
CA SER A 273 2.72 -19.17 -20.24
C SER A 273 3.52 -20.14 -19.37
N THR A 274 4.20 -21.11 -19.99
CA THR A 274 5.08 -22.07 -19.29
C THR A 274 6.18 -21.36 -18.50
N SER A 275 6.71 -20.25 -19.02
CA SER A 275 7.72 -19.43 -18.35
C SER A 275 7.12 -18.69 -17.14
N GLU A 276 5.91 -18.16 -17.27
CA GLU A 276 5.17 -17.54 -16.15
C GLU A 276 4.86 -18.55 -15.05
N ILE A 277 4.46 -19.77 -15.39
CA ILE A 277 4.21 -20.84 -14.41
C ILE A 277 5.50 -21.14 -13.63
N LYS A 278 6.64 -21.27 -14.31
CA LYS A 278 7.94 -21.48 -13.65
C LYS A 278 8.30 -20.32 -12.72
N CYS A 279 8.10 -19.09 -13.16
CA CYS A 279 8.36 -17.89 -12.34
C CYS A 279 7.42 -17.84 -11.13
N ALA A 280 6.13 -18.12 -11.30
CA ALA A 280 5.16 -18.20 -10.21
C ALA A 280 5.56 -19.28 -9.18
N ASP A 281 6.06 -20.42 -9.65
CA ASP A 281 6.52 -21.50 -8.77
C ASP A 281 7.78 -21.11 -7.99
N TYR A 282 8.67 -20.35 -8.63
CA TYR A 282 9.85 -19.75 -8.00
C TYR A 282 9.48 -18.70 -6.95
N ILE A 283 8.58 -17.77 -7.27
CA ILE A 283 8.07 -16.75 -6.32
C ILE A 283 7.48 -17.43 -5.08
N ALA A 284 6.64 -18.44 -5.25
CA ALA A 284 6.07 -19.17 -4.14
C ALA A 284 7.13 -19.91 -3.31
N SER A 285 8.28 -20.27 -3.90
CA SER A 285 9.41 -20.83 -3.16
C SER A 285 10.10 -19.78 -2.29
N VAL A 286 10.32 -18.58 -2.85
CA VAL A 286 10.88 -17.43 -2.11
C VAL A 286 9.96 -17.01 -0.95
N ILE A 287 8.65 -16.94 -1.18
CA ILE A 287 7.66 -16.64 -0.11
C ILE A 287 7.72 -17.71 0.98
N SER A 288 7.78 -19.00 0.62
CA SER A 288 7.87 -20.10 1.59
C SER A 288 9.14 -20.03 2.42
N ASP A 289 10.27 -19.73 1.77
CA ASP A 289 11.57 -19.59 2.41
C ASP A 289 11.60 -18.40 3.38
N GLN A 290 11.04 -17.26 3.00
CA GLN A 290 10.87 -16.09 3.88
C GLN A 290 9.96 -16.38 5.07
N PHE A 291 8.85 -17.09 4.84
CA PHE A 291 7.93 -17.49 5.90
C PHE A 291 8.62 -18.33 7.00
N PHE A 292 9.37 -19.37 6.61
CA PHE A 292 10.08 -20.21 7.58
C PHE A 292 11.20 -19.46 8.30
N TYR A 293 11.90 -18.57 7.60
CA TYR A 293 12.91 -17.72 8.19
C TYR A 293 12.34 -16.81 9.30
N ILE A 294 11.18 -16.19 9.07
CA ILE A 294 10.52 -15.35 10.07
C ILE A 294 10.10 -16.18 11.30
N ILE A 295 9.58 -17.39 11.09
CA ILE A 295 9.21 -18.31 12.17
C ILE A 295 10.42 -18.70 13.01
N GLU A 296 11.54 -19.06 12.37
CA GLU A 296 12.78 -19.40 13.07
C GLU A 296 13.26 -18.24 13.95
N ARG A 297 13.30 -17.01 13.42
CA ARG A 297 13.69 -15.84 14.22
C ARG A 297 12.74 -15.57 15.37
N PHE A 298 11.44 -15.76 15.17
CA PHE A 298 10.43 -15.59 16.21
C PHE A 298 10.63 -16.58 17.36
N VAL A 299 10.82 -17.86 17.04
CA VAL A 299 11.02 -18.93 18.04
C VAL A 299 12.32 -18.77 18.81
N ASN A 300 13.38 -18.28 18.15
CA ASN A 300 14.65 -17.99 18.79
C ASN A 300 14.65 -16.69 19.63
N ASP A 301 13.46 -16.12 19.88
CA ASP A 301 13.18 -14.98 20.75
C ASP A 301 14.04 -13.74 20.44
N GLN A 302 14.32 -13.54 19.15
CA GLN A 302 15.14 -12.41 18.69
C GLN A 302 14.38 -11.08 18.63
N TYR A 303 13.16 -11.02 19.16
CA TYR A 303 12.28 -9.84 19.12
C TYR A 303 11.88 -9.39 20.52
N ILE A 304 11.93 -8.09 20.75
CA ILE A 304 11.41 -7.46 21.96
C ILE A 304 9.87 -7.52 21.92
N ASN A 305 9.20 -7.53 23.08
CA ASN A 305 7.75 -7.69 23.19
C ASN A 305 6.94 -6.76 22.26
N ASP A 306 7.35 -5.51 22.08
CA ASP A 306 6.67 -4.54 21.21
C ASP A 306 6.77 -4.86 19.71
N GLU A 307 7.77 -5.65 19.29
CA GLU A 307 7.93 -6.09 17.90
C GLU A 307 7.23 -7.42 17.62
N LYS A 308 6.96 -8.22 18.64
CA LYS A 308 6.32 -9.54 18.49
C LYS A 308 4.96 -9.43 17.79
N SER A 309 4.16 -8.40 18.12
CA SER A 309 2.86 -8.18 17.48
C SER A 309 2.96 -7.89 15.97
N LYS A 310 3.97 -7.10 15.57
CA LYS A 310 4.27 -6.79 14.16
C LYS A 310 4.69 -8.05 13.41
N VAL A 311 5.58 -8.84 14.02
CA VAL A 311 6.05 -10.09 13.44
C VAL A 311 4.90 -11.07 13.26
N LEU A 312 4.05 -11.25 14.27
CA LEU A 312 2.86 -12.12 14.19
C LEU A 312 1.89 -11.65 13.10
N SER A 313 1.69 -10.34 12.94
CA SER A 313 0.89 -9.77 11.85
C SER A 313 1.45 -10.12 10.47
N VAL A 314 2.76 -10.02 10.29
CA VAL A 314 3.42 -10.41 9.03
C VAL A 314 3.31 -11.92 8.79
N ILE A 315 3.59 -12.75 9.79
CA ILE A 315 3.42 -14.21 9.70
C ILE A 315 1.97 -14.56 9.32
N TRP A 316 0.99 -13.85 9.88
CA TRP A 316 -0.42 -14.07 9.57
C TRP A 316 -0.76 -13.86 8.10
N ILE A 317 -0.20 -12.83 7.47
CA ILE A 317 -0.44 -12.59 6.04
C ILE A 317 0.20 -13.69 5.20
N PHE A 318 1.46 -14.04 5.49
CA PHE A 318 2.14 -15.13 4.77
C PHE A 318 1.36 -16.44 4.91
N ALA A 319 0.98 -16.80 6.14
CA ALA A 319 0.21 -18.01 6.42
C ALA A 319 -1.14 -18.02 5.70
N SER A 320 -1.86 -16.89 5.68
CA SER A 320 -3.13 -16.74 4.98
C SER A 320 -2.98 -16.99 3.48
N TRP A 321 -1.95 -16.42 2.85
CA TRP A 321 -1.71 -16.61 1.42
C TRP A 321 -1.28 -18.03 1.07
N LEU A 322 -0.34 -18.60 1.84
CA LEU A 322 0.11 -19.98 1.67
C LEU A 322 -1.05 -20.97 1.82
N ASP A 323 -1.97 -20.69 2.75
CA ASP A 323 -3.14 -21.52 3.00
C ASP A 323 -4.19 -21.40 1.89
N GLU A 324 -4.56 -20.18 1.51
CA GLU A 324 -5.55 -19.93 0.46
C GLU A 324 -5.09 -20.49 -0.89
N LYS A 325 -3.83 -20.24 -1.27
CA LYS A 325 -3.26 -20.72 -2.55
C LYS A 325 -2.82 -22.19 -2.48
N LYS A 326 -3.01 -22.87 -1.35
CA LYS A 326 -2.66 -24.29 -1.12
C LYS A 326 -1.22 -24.61 -1.55
N VAL A 327 -0.29 -23.70 -1.24
CA VAL A 327 1.11 -23.85 -1.64
C VAL A 327 1.69 -25.10 -0.98
N ALA A 328 2.34 -25.95 -1.78
CA ALA A 328 3.00 -27.15 -1.29
C ALA A 328 4.32 -26.81 -0.57
N VAL A 329 4.23 -26.14 0.59
CA VAL A 329 5.38 -25.61 1.34
C VAL A 329 6.44 -26.66 1.63
N ALA A 330 6.07 -27.92 1.86
CA ALA A 330 7.02 -29.01 2.09
C ALA A 330 7.94 -29.29 0.89
N LYS A 331 7.51 -29.01 -0.35
CA LYS A 331 8.37 -29.08 -1.55
C LYS A 331 9.33 -27.90 -1.65
N LYS A 332 8.98 -26.77 -1.02
CA LYS A 332 9.61 -25.47 -1.20
C LYS A 332 10.47 -25.04 -0.01
N ALA A 333 10.33 -25.72 1.13
CA ALA A 333 11.04 -25.42 2.37
C ALA A 333 12.55 -25.73 2.28
N PRO A 334 13.39 -25.06 3.11
CA PRO A 334 14.84 -25.28 3.17
C PRO A 334 15.20 -26.76 3.30
N LYS A 335 16.30 -27.20 2.67
CA LYS A 335 16.70 -28.62 2.56
C LYS A 335 16.99 -29.30 3.90
N GLU A 336 17.28 -28.53 4.93
CA GLU A 336 17.59 -29.03 6.27
C GLU A 336 16.30 -29.26 7.07
N ALA A 337 16.32 -30.18 8.05
CA ALA A 337 15.17 -30.48 8.91
C ALA A 337 14.81 -29.44 10.01
N PRO A 338 15.69 -28.52 10.47
CA PRO A 338 15.41 -27.67 11.63
C PRO A 338 14.13 -26.81 11.50
N TRP A 339 13.74 -26.43 10.28
CA TRP A 339 12.54 -25.61 10.08
C TRP A 339 11.26 -26.31 10.56
N LEU A 340 11.16 -27.65 10.50
CA LEU A 340 10.01 -28.39 11.00
C LEU A 340 9.92 -28.31 12.53
N GLU A 341 11.07 -28.37 13.20
CA GLU A 341 11.14 -28.21 14.66
C GLU A 341 10.73 -26.79 15.07
N TYR A 342 11.25 -25.77 14.38
CA TYR A 342 10.84 -24.38 14.63
C TYR A 342 9.35 -24.16 14.36
N PHE A 343 8.82 -24.74 13.28
CA PHE A 343 7.41 -24.66 12.95
C PHE A 343 6.53 -25.31 14.03
N ALA A 344 6.93 -26.48 14.53
CA ALA A 344 6.24 -27.16 15.62
C ALA A 344 6.29 -26.36 16.94
N LYS A 345 7.47 -25.85 17.32
CA LYS A 345 7.64 -24.94 18.48
C LYS A 345 6.71 -23.73 18.39
N PHE A 346 6.67 -23.09 17.23
CA PHE A 346 5.84 -21.91 17.01
C PHE A 346 4.34 -22.22 17.14
N LEU A 347 3.87 -23.36 16.63
CA LEU A 347 2.50 -23.82 16.82
C LEU A 347 2.13 -24.01 18.30
N ASP A 348 3.04 -24.53 19.10
CA ASP A 348 2.82 -24.67 20.55
C ASP A 348 2.81 -23.32 21.27
N THR A 349 3.69 -22.37 20.87
CA THR A 349 3.66 -20.99 21.38
C THR A 349 2.31 -20.31 21.11
N LEU A 350 1.79 -20.43 19.89
CA LEU A 350 0.52 -19.81 19.50
C LEU A 350 -0.70 -20.31 20.30
N LYS A 351 -0.67 -21.51 20.87
CA LYS A 351 -1.75 -22.01 21.75
C LYS A 351 -1.84 -21.25 23.06
N THR A 352 -0.69 -20.79 23.55
CA THR A 352 -0.58 -20.06 24.81
C THR A 352 -0.72 -18.56 24.62
N GLU A 353 -0.47 -18.07 23.41
CA GLU A 353 -0.63 -16.67 23.04
C GLU A 353 -2.12 -16.32 22.94
N LYS A 354 -2.56 -15.34 23.73
CA LYS A 354 -4.00 -15.03 23.82
C LYS A 354 -4.42 -13.98 22.80
N GLU A 355 -3.60 -12.97 22.54
CA GLU A 355 -3.96 -11.83 21.68
C GLU A 355 -2.69 -11.18 21.09
N PHE A 356 -2.73 -10.81 19.80
CA PHE A 356 -1.77 -9.86 19.20
C PHE A 356 -2.53 -8.81 18.38
N LYS A 357 -2.02 -7.58 18.33
CA LYS A 357 -2.66 -6.47 17.61
C LYS A 357 -2.51 -6.66 16.11
N ASN A 358 -3.57 -6.40 15.36
CA ASN A 358 -3.53 -6.33 13.90
C ASN A 358 -2.81 -5.04 13.47
N GLU A 359 -1.50 -5.13 13.22
CA GLU A 359 -0.70 -3.99 12.76
C GLU A 359 -0.54 -3.92 11.23
N VAL A 360 -1.29 -4.74 10.49
CA VAL A 360 -1.25 -4.80 9.03
C VAL A 360 -2.49 -4.23 8.36
N GLU A 361 -3.20 -3.34 9.07
CA GLU A 361 -4.43 -2.68 8.63
C GLU A 361 -4.37 -2.03 7.23
N PRO A 362 -3.25 -1.45 6.76
CA PRO A 362 -3.19 -0.88 5.41
C PRO A 362 -3.30 -1.93 4.28
N LEU A 363 -2.95 -3.19 4.54
CA LEU A 363 -2.89 -4.25 3.52
C LEU A 363 -4.25 -4.88 3.21
N GLN A 364 -5.29 -4.58 4.00
CA GLN A 364 -6.65 -5.07 3.72
C GLN A 364 -7.24 -4.53 2.41
N TYR A 365 -6.69 -3.43 1.90
CA TYR A 365 -7.15 -2.76 0.69
C TYR A 365 -6.30 -3.09 -0.55
N PHE A 366 -5.30 -3.95 -0.38
CA PHE A 366 -4.53 -4.51 -1.48
C PHE A 366 -5.31 -5.68 -2.09
N CYS A 367 -5.92 -5.45 -3.25
CA CYS A 367 -6.81 -6.36 -3.98
C CYS A 367 -6.33 -7.82 -4.05
N PRO A 368 -5.04 -8.10 -4.30
CA PRO A 368 -4.50 -9.46 -4.24
C PRO A 368 -4.77 -10.24 -2.94
N LEU A 369 -5.02 -9.53 -1.84
CA LEU A 369 -5.30 -10.07 -0.51
C LEU A 369 -6.71 -9.71 -0.01
N ALA A 370 -7.55 -9.07 -0.83
CA ALA A 370 -8.87 -8.59 -0.41
C ALA A 370 -9.84 -9.71 0.02
N SER A 371 -9.57 -10.96 -0.36
CA SER A 371 -10.30 -12.15 0.11
C SER A 371 -10.02 -12.50 1.56
N PHE A 372 -8.96 -11.94 2.17
CA PHE A 372 -8.57 -12.31 3.53
C PHE A 372 -9.49 -11.65 4.56
N ASN A 373 -9.82 -12.40 5.61
CA ASN A 373 -10.65 -11.88 6.69
C ASN A 373 -9.81 -11.11 7.71
N PHE A 374 -9.51 -9.85 7.39
CA PHE A 374 -8.74 -8.94 8.27
C PHE A 374 -9.47 -8.56 9.56
N LYS A 375 -10.80 -8.79 9.66
CA LYS A 375 -11.57 -8.50 10.88
C LYS A 375 -11.25 -9.45 12.04
N ASN A 376 -10.72 -10.64 11.74
CA ASN A 376 -10.43 -11.69 12.72
C ASN A 376 -8.93 -12.02 12.73
N VAL A 377 -8.06 -11.02 12.64
CA VAL A 377 -6.60 -11.20 12.78
C VAL A 377 -6.29 -11.35 14.26
N ASP A 378 -6.04 -12.58 14.70
CA ASP A 378 -5.72 -12.93 16.08
C ASP A 378 -4.87 -14.22 16.14
N ALA A 379 -4.44 -14.58 17.35
CA ALA A 379 -3.64 -15.78 17.59
C ALA A 379 -4.35 -17.07 17.14
N MET A 380 -5.66 -17.14 17.33
CA MET A 380 -6.44 -18.33 17.00
C MET A 380 -6.60 -18.51 15.48
N SER A 381 -6.87 -17.44 14.74
CA SER A 381 -6.99 -17.47 13.29
C SER A 381 -5.65 -17.74 12.61
N LEU A 382 -4.55 -17.26 13.21
CA LEU A 382 -3.20 -17.65 12.84
C LEU A 382 -2.98 -19.15 13.08
N PHE A 383 -3.24 -19.61 14.30
CA PHE A 383 -3.08 -21.01 14.69
C PHE A 383 -3.83 -21.96 13.75
N LEU A 384 -5.06 -21.65 13.37
CA LEU A 384 -5.86 -22.47 12.44
C LEU A 384 -5.22 -22.57 11.05
N ARG A 385 -4.68 -21.47 10.50
CA ARG A 385 -3.95 -21.48 9.21
C ARG A 385 -2.67 -22.29 9.31
N MET A 386 -1.92 -22.09 10.39
CA MET A 386 -0.68 -22.81 10.65
C MET A 386 -0.94 -24.32 10.79
N LYS A 387 -2.03 -24.70 11.47
CA LYS A 387 -2.48 -26.08 11.60
C LYS A 387 -2.88 -26.70 10.25
N SER A 388 -3.59 -25.94 9.40
CA SER A 388 -3.92 -26.35 8.01
C SER A 388 -2.64 -26.59 7.18
N ILE A 389 -1.68 -25.66 7.25
CA ILE A 389 -0.36 -25.81 6.62
C ILE A 389 0.36 -27.06 7.16
N PHE A 390 0.36 -27.28 8.47
CA PHE A 390 0.96 -28.45 9.10
C PHE A 390 0.37 -29.75 8.58
N TYR A 391 -0.95 -29.87 8.51
CA TYR A 391 -1.60 -31.08 8.00
C TYR A 391 -1.26 -31.38 6.55
N ARG A 392 -1.08 -30.35 5.71
CA ARG A 392 -0.57 -30.56 4.35
C ARG A 392 0.87 -31.05 4.33
N ILE A 393 1.69 -30.60 5.28
CA ILE A 393 3.06 -31.11 5.48
C ILE A 393 3.00 -32.60 5.90
N LEU A 394 2.20 -32.96 6.91
CA LEU A 394 2.07 -34.36 7.33
C LEU A 394 1.62 -35.27 6.19
N ARG A 395 0.60 -34.85 5.43
CA ARG A 395 0.13 -35.59 4.25
C ARG A 395 1.22 -35.74 3.19
N PHE A 396 2.07 -34.74 3.02
CA PHE A 396 3.18 -34.79 2.08
C PHE A 396 4.24 -35.83 2.48
N TYR A 397 4.46 -36.01 3.78
CA TYR A 397 5.31 -37.04 4.40
C TYR A 397 4.54 -38.34 4.74
N ARG A 398 3.31 -38.49 4.23
CA ARG A 398 2.46 -39.69 4.43
C ARG A 398 2.25 -40.09 5.89
N ILE A 399 2.36 -39.14 6.82
CA ILE A 399 2.09 -39.37 8.24
C ILE A 399 0.58 -39.25 8.44
N SER A 400 -0.05 -40.37 8.85
CA SER A 400 -1.50 -40.44 9.07
C SER A 400 -1.93 -39.96 10.44
N GLU A 401 -1.02 -39.96 11.41
CA GLU A 401 -1.29 -39.50 12.76
C GLU A 401 -1.38 -37.97 12.80
N THR A 402 -2.24 -37.44 13.67
CA THR A 402 -2.42 -36.00 13.84
C THR A 402 -2.19 -35.61 15.30
N PRO A 403 -1.31 -34.65 15.59
CA PRO A 403 -1.14 -34.18 16.97
C PRO A 403 -2.37 -33.41 17.44
N ASP A 404 -2.80 -33.73 18.66
CA ASP A 404 -3.95 -33.08 19.30
C ASP A 404 -3.54 -31.84 20.12
N ALA A 405 -2.39 -31.88 20.82
CA ALA A 405 -2.05 -30.83 21.79
C ALA A 405 -0.54 -30.52 21.98
N ASP A 406 0.40 -31.32 21.46
CA ASP A 406 1.85 -31.05 21.58
C ASP A 406 2.54 -31.31 20.23
N PHE A 407 2.73 -30.26 19.44
CA PHE A 407 3.26 -30.38 18.08
C PHE A 407 4.76 -30.70 18.10
N LEU A 408 5.50 -30.15 19.07
CA LEU A 408 6.93 -30.39 19.21
C LEU A 408 7.22 -31.83 19.65
N ALA A 409 6.48 -32.36 20.63
CA ALA A 409 6.63 -33.77 21.03
C ALA A 409 6.31 -34.69 19.86
N PHE A 410 5.20 -34.45 19.16
CA PHE A 410 4.82 -35.20 17.97
C PHE A 410 5.91 -35.19 16.88
N PHE A 411 6.50 -34.01 16.61
CA PHE A 411 7.60 -33.90 15.66
C PHE A 411 8.81 -34.73 16.09
N LYS A 412 9.17 -34.69 17.38
CA LYS A 412 10.31 -35.46 17.91
C LYS A 412 10.09 -36.97 17.82
N GLU A 413 8.87 -37.44 18.11
CA GLU A 413 8.50 -38.85 18.00
C GLU A 413 8.52 -39.37 16.56
N ASN A 414 8.19 -38.50 15.60
CA ASN A 414 8.10 -38.83 14.17
C ASN A 414 9.30 -38.32 13.35
N HIS A 415 10.36 -37.86 14.01
CA HIS A 415 11.48 -37.16 13.37
C HIS A 415 12.08 -37.96 12.20
N ASP A 416 12.26 -39.26 12.39
CA ASP A 416 12.89 -40.13 11.39
C ASP A 416 12.06 -40.25 10.11
N LEU A 417 10.73 -40.23 10.20
CA LEU A 417 9.82 -40.25 9.04
C LEU A 417 10.00 -38.99 8.17
N PHE A 418 10.19 -37.83 8.80
CA PHE A 418 10.46 -36.57 8.08
C PHE A 418 11.83 -36.57 7.38
N VAL A 419 12.83 -37.26 7.95
CA VAL A 419 14.18 -37.35 7.40
C VAL A 419 14.25 -38.41 6.28
N GLU A 420 13.64 -39.58 6.47
CA GLU A 420 13.73 -40.72 5.56
C GLU A 420 13.02 -40.47 4.22
N GLU A 421 11.80 -39.94 4.23
CA GLU A 421 11.04 -39.70 3.00
C GLU A 421 11.64 -38.56 2.15
N ARG A 422 12.41 -37.65 2.77
CA ARG A 422 13.16 -36.61 2.05
C ARG A 422 14.35 -37.17 1.29
N ARG A 423 15.01 -38.22 1.83
CA ARG A 423 16.11 -38.94 1.15
C ARG A 423 15.64 -39.70 -0.08
N MET A 424 14.42 -40.26 -0.08
CA MET A 424 13.88 -40.97 -1.25
C MET A 424 13.57 -40.05 -2.45
N ARG A 425 13.51 -38.72 -2.25
CA ARG A 425 13.17 -37.75 -3.31
C ARG A 425 14.38 -37.09 -3.97
N THR A 426 15.62 -37.42 -3.58
CA THR A 426 16.79 -37.17 -4.44
C THR A 426 16.75 -38.15 -5.62
N SER A 427 15.91 -37.82 -6.59
CA SER A 427 15.91 -38.23 -7.99
C SER A 427 16.92 -39.34 -8.35
N HIS A 428 16.42 -40.56 -8.55
CA HIS A 428 17.07 -41.60 -9.35
C HIS A 428 17.24 -41.21 -10.84
N THR A 429 16.97 -39.96 -11.23
CA THR A 429 17.10 -39.47 -12.61
C THR A 429 18.47 -38.84 -12.91
N VAL A 430 19.41 -38.81 -11.94
CA VAL A 430 20.76 -38.24 -12.16
C VAL A 430 21.75 -39.17 -12.90
N PRO A 431 21.67 -40.52 -12.90
CA PRO A 431 22.64 -41.33 -13.65
C PRO A 431 22.20 -41.71 -15.09
N ILE A 432 21.14 -41.12 -15.65
CA ILE A 432 20.76 -41.38 -17.06
C ILE A 432 21.26 -40.27 -18.02
N LEU A 433 21.63 -39.09 -17.49
CA LEU A 433 22.21 -37.99 -18.28
C LEU A 433 23.75 -37.97 -18.28
N SER A 434 24.39 -38.96 -17.65
CA SER A 434 25.84 -39.18 -17.76
C SER A 434 26.21 -40.25 -18.81
N SER A 435 25.22 -40.74 -19.58
CA SER A 435 25.41 -41.72 -20.67
C SER A 435 24.70 -41.34 -21.98
N LEU A 436 24.32 -40.07 -22.14
CA LEU A 436 23.96 -39.40 -23.39
C LEU A 436 24.85 -38.16 -23.52
#